data_AF-A0A4R3H3W8-F1
#
_entry.id   AF-A0A4R3H3W8-F1
#
_cell.length_a   1.000
_cell.length_b   1.000
_cell.length_c   1.000
_cell.angle_alpha   90.00
_cell.angle_beta   90.00
_cell.angle_gamma   90.00
#
_symmetry.space_group_name_H-M   'P 1'
#
loop_
_entity.id
_entity.type
_entity.pdbx_description
1 polymer ?
#
loop_
_entity_poly.entity_id
_entity_poly.type
_entity_poly.pdbx_seq_one_letter_code
_entity_poly.pdbx_strand_id
1 'polypeptide(L)'
;MTYPDLHSTIAIYPLRYTAADLKVVPEDEAVFFLMCGQLQNDIVILLRQVIQARIVDSDIEPLRLAAATAGMMNIRMLAARISEGWKLIKDRFQIIFMKTYGDTIDQTAKNDLAWLKTYFSNSNLVRQVRDNAVAHFDPKMALEGFRRLKAEEPMIDLHAREEGNTIFFSAESLMLSSLHHMVGTDEPLEALNRIGEEVIDITRKLGNVVRAYLKAFSQRHLARHLEGLGAEKILIEGQPKLSTFTAPIYLAVPRSSGFARRLFSGTSPSAINWFSK
;
A
#
# COMPACT_ATOMS: atom_id res chain seq x y z
N MET A 1 23.97 -8.96 23.05
CA MET A 1 22.50 -8.78 22.97
C MET A 1 21.96 -9.94 22.15
N THR A 2 21.39 -10.94 22.79
CA THR A 2 20.69 -12.04 22.11
C THR A 2 19.32 -11.49 21.70
N TYR A 3 19.08 -11.31 20.40
CA TYR A 3 17.75 -10.94 19.90
C TYR A 3 16.83 -12.14 20.04
N PRO A 4 15.94 -12.20 21.05
CA PRO A 4 15.05 -13.33 21.18
C PRO A 4 13.99 -13.15 20.09
N ASP A 5 13.92 -14.11 19.17
CA ASP A 5 12.78 -14.29 18.28
C ASP A 5 12.61 -13.22 17.17
N LEU A 6 13.60 -13.09 16.27
CA LEU A 6 13.50 -12.25 15.05
C LEU A 6 12.55 -12.83 13.99
N HIS A 7 12.23 -14.12 14.12
CA HIS A 7 11.43 -14.87 13.17
C HIS A 7 10.11 -15.28 13.82
N SER A 8 9.12 -15.56 12.98
CA SER A 8 7.81 -16.03 13.40
C SER A 8 7.33 -17.11 12.45
N THR A 9 6.52 -18.02 12.99
CA THR A 9 5.75 -18.97 12.17
C THR A 9 4.41 -18.34 11.85
N ILE A 10 4.10 -18.23 10.56
CA ILE A 10 2.83 -17.69 10.08
C ILE A 10 1.99 -18.85 9.54
N ALA A 11 0.74 -18.96 10.01
CA ALA A 11 -0.23 -19.86 9.42
C ALA A 11 -0.98 -19.15 8.29
N ILE A 12 -1.01 -19.77 7.11
CA ILE A 12 -1.84 -19.33 5.98
C ILE A 12 -2.82 -20.45 5.60
N TYR A 13 -3.98 -20.03 5.09
CA TYR A 13 -5.06 -20.93 4.70
C TYR A 13 -5.43 -20.63 3.25
N PRO A 14 -5.07 -21.52 2.29
CA PRO A 14 -5.32 -21.28 0.89
C PRO A 14 -6.80 -21.49 0.56
N LEU A 15 -7.46 -20.47 0.02
CA LEU A 15 -8.77 -20.62 -0.60
C LEU A 15 -8.56 -20.93 -2.08
N ARG A 16 -8.76 -22.19 -2.48
CA ARG A 16 -8.57 -22.65 -3.86
C ARG A 16 -9.92 -22.72 -4.56
N TYR A 17 -10.05 -22.04 -5.69
CA TYR A 17 -11.23 -22.08 -6.56
C TYR A 17 -10.78 -21.85 -8.01
N THR A 18 -11.64 -22.22 -8.96
CA THR A 18 -11.41 -22.12 -10.39
C THR A 18 -12.19 -20.97 -11.01
N ALA A 19 -11.84 -20.57 -12.24
CA ALA A 19 -12.65 -19.63 -13.00
C ALA A 19 -14.09 -20.14 -13.23
N ALA A 20 -14.30 -21.46 -13.34
CA ALA A 20 -15.63 -22.04 -13.47
C ALA A 20 -16.49 -21.78 -12.22
N ASP A 21 -15.88 -21.77 -11.04
CA ASP A 21 -16.56 -21.47 -9.78
C ASP A 21 -17.00 -20.00 -9.69
N LEU A 22 -16.29 -19.09 -10.35
CA LEU A 22 -16.71 -17.68 -10.46
C LEU A 22 -17.74 -17.46 -11.57
N LYS A 23 -17.73 -18.27 -12.64
CA LYS A 23 -18.68 -18.13 -13.76
C LYS A 23 -20.14 -18.44 -13.39
N VAL A 24 -20.39 -19.08 -12.25
CA VAL A 24 -21.76 -19.30 -11.74
C VAL A 24 -22.26 -18.14 -10.87
N VAL A 25 -21.38 -17.20 -10.50
CA VAL A 25 -21.71 -15.98 -9.76
C VAL A 25 -22.14 -14.90 -10.77
N PRO A 26 -23.08 -13.99 -10.41
CA PRO A 26 -23.36 -12.83 -11.25
C PRO A 26 -22.08 -12.09 -11.64
N GLU A 27 -21.92 -11.78 -12.92
CA GLU A 27 -20.66 -11.30 -13.50
C GLU A 27 -20.13 -10.05 -12.78
N ASP A 28 -20.97 -9.04 -12.58
CA ASP A 28 -20.62 -7.81 -11.87
C ASP A 28 -20.08 -8.07 -10.46
N GLU A 29 -20.62 -9.08 -9.79
CA GLU A 29 -20.25 -9.44 -8.44
C GLU A 29 -18.92 -10.20 -8.39
N ALA A 30 -18.69 -11.13 -9.33
CA ALA A 30 -17.43 -11.84 -9.48
C ALA A 30 -16.28 -10.88 -9.86
N VAL A 31 -16.52 -9.97 -10.80
CA VAL A 31 -15.56 -8.92 -11.19
C VAL A 31 -15.24 -8.04 -10.00
N PHE A 32 -16.26 -7.61 -9.26
CA PHE A 32 -16.07 -6.76 -8.09
C PHE A 32 -15.29 -7.47 -6.96
N PHE A 33 -15.51 -8.78 -6.75
CA PHE A 33 -14.69 -9.61 -5.86
C PHE A 33 -13.21 -9.60 -6.23
N LEU A 34 -12.88 -9.81 -7.51
CA LEU A 34 -11.50 -9.79 -7.99
C LEU A 34 -10.86 -8.40 -7.86
N MET A 35 -11.60 -7.34 -8.17
CA MET A 35 -11.13 -5.95 -8.00
C MET A 35 -10.86 -5.62 -6.52
N CYS A 36 -11.72 -6.08 -5.60
CA CYS A 36 -11.50 -5.96 -4.15
C CYS A 36 -10.25 -6.73 -3.70
N GLY A 37 -10.03 -7.93 -4.25
CA GLY A 37 -8.82 -8.71 -4.01
C GLY A 37 -7.55 -7.96 -4.44
N GLN A 38 -7.56 -7.37 -5.64
CA GLN A 38 -6.45 -6.55 -6.12
C GLN A 38 -6.22 -5.32 -5.24
N LEU A 39 -7.28 -4.58 -4.89
CA LEU A 39 -7.19 -3.42 -4.00
C LEU A 39 -6.55 -3.81 -2.65
N GLN A 40 -6.96 -4.94 -2.08
CA GLN A 40 -6.41 -5.43 -0.81
C GLN A 40 -4.92 -5.78 -0.94
N ASN A 41 -4.50 -6.37 -2.06
CA ASN A 41 -3.08 -6.65 -2.33
C ASN A 41 -2.26 -5.35 -2.37
N ASP A 42 -2.72 -4.37 -3.15
CA ASP A 42 -2.03 -3.08 -3.30
C ASP A 42 -1.88 -2.38 -1.95
N ILE A 43 -2.97 -2.31 -1.17
CA ILE A 43 -2.97 -1.71 0.17
C ILE A 43 -1.97 -2.40 1.09
N VAL A 44 -1.94 -3.73 1.12
CA VAL A 44 -1.05 -4.48 2.01
C VAL A 44 0.42 -4.29 1.62
N ILE A 45 0.72 -4.28 0.32
CA ILE A 45 2.09 -4.07 -0.17
C ILE A 45 2.55 -2.65 0.19
N LEU A 46 1.78 -1.63 -0.15
CA LEU A 46 2.11 -0.24 0.11
C LEU A 46 2.23 0.04 1.62
N LEU A 47 1.30 -0.47 2.45
CA LEU A 47 1.37 -0.32 3.90
C LEU A 47 2.64 -0.96 4.48
N ARG A 48 3.04 -2.14 3.99
CA ARG A 48 4.30 -2.78 4.40
C ARG A 48 5.51 -1.93 4.03
N GLN A 49 5.54 -1.35 2.84
CA GLN A 49 6.62 -0.47 2.40
C GLN A 49 6.71 0.81 3.25
N VAL A 50 5.57 1.39 3.64
CA VAL A 50 5.52 2.52 4.59
C VAL A 50 6.11 2.11 5.95
N ILE A 51 5.72 0.95 6.48
CA ILE A 51 6.22 0.45 7.76
C ILE A 51 7.73 0.20 7.68
N GLN A 52 8.21 -0.45 6.61
CA GLN A 52 9.63 -0.73 6.39
C GLN A 52 10.49 0.53 6.36
N ALA A 53 10.00 1.58 5.68
CA ALA A 53 10.70 2.87 5.62
C ALA A 53 10.79 3.55 7.00
N ARG A 54 9.83 3.31 7.90
CA ARG A 54 9.81 3.89 9.26
C ARG A 54 10.67 3.15 10.28
N ILE A 55 11.02 1.88 10.02
CA ILE A 55 11.80 1.04 10.95
C ILE A 55 13.31 1.27 10.76
N VAL A 56 13.75 1.97 9.71
CA VAL A 56 15.17 2.27 9.49
C VAL A 56 15.69 3.18 10.61
N ASP A 57 16.32 2.55 11.59
CA ASP A 57 17.05 3.19 12.68
C ASP A 57 18.54 3.15 12.34
N SER A 58 19.10 4.30 11.94
CA SER A 58 20.49 4.40 11.52
C SER A 58 21.09 5.76 11.86
N ASP A 59 22.31 5.73 12.39
CA ASP A 59 23.10 6.94 12.62
C ASP A 59 23.67 7.52 11.30
N ILE A 60 23.61 6.77 10.20
CA ILE A 60 24.12 7.17 8.89
C ILE A 60 23.07 8.03 8.16
N GLU A 61 23.36 9.32 8.00
CA GLU A 61 22.46 10.30 7.39
C GLU A 61 21.93 9.89 6.01
N PRO A 62 22.77 9.45 5.03
CA PRO A 62 22.28 8.96 3.74
C PRO A 62 21.21 7.87 3.83
N LEU A 63 21.30 6.97 4.83
CA LEU A 63 20.30 5.91 5.04
C LEU A 63 18.99 6.48 5.58
N ARG A 64 19.05 7.46 6.49
CA ARG A 64 17.85 8.15 7.00
C ARG A 64 17.13 8.94 5.90
N LEU A 65 17.86 9.70 5.09
CA LEU A 65 17.29 10.49 4.00
C LEU A 65 16.65 9.60 2.92
N ALA A 66 17.31 8.48 2.61
CA ALA A 66 16.76 7.45 1.75
C ALA A 66 15.43 6.92 2.30
N ALA A 67 15.43 6.50 3.57
CA ALA A 67 14.25 5.94 4.23
C ALA A 67 13.10 6.95 4.27
N ALA A 68 13.37 8.21 4.58
CA ALA A 68 12.39 9.29 4.54
C ALA A 68 11.80 9.49 3.13
N THR A 69 12.65 9.52 2.11
CA THR A 69 12.24 9.63 0.69
C THR A 69 11.29 8.48 0.30
N ALA A 70 11.70 7.24 0.55
CA ALA A 70 10.90 6.07 0.24
C ALA A 70 9.58 6.07 1.04
N GLY A 71 9.63 6.41 2.33
CA GLY A 71 8.45 6.50 3.18
C GLY A 71 7.43 7.51 2.66
N MET A 72 7.89 8.71 2.28
CA MET A 72 7.03 9.75 1.72
C MET A 72 6.43 9.35 0.37
N MET A 73 7.22 8.77 -0.53
CA MET A 73 6.70 8.24 -1.79
C MET A 73 5.63 7.17 -1.54
N ASN A 74 5.88 6.21 -0.66
CA ASN A 74 4.94 5.12 -0.36
C ASN A 74 3.65 5.62 0.31
N ILE A 75 3.73 6.60 1.21
CA ILE A 75 2.54 7.22 1.83
C ILE A 75 1.69 7.91 0.76
N ARG A 76 2.31 8.65 -0.17
CA ARG A 76 1.61 9.32 -1.28
C ARG A 76 0.92 8.29 -2.19
N MET A 77 1.62 7.22 -2.56
CA MET A 77 1.05 6.13 -3.37
C MET A 77 -0.09 5.41 -2.65
N LEU A 78 0.04 5.17 -1.34
CA LEU A 78 -1.01 4.58 -0.51
C LEU A 78 -2.25 5.49 -0.44
N ALA A 79 -2.07 6.80 -0.22
CA ALA A 79 -3.16 7.78 -0.25
C ALA A 79 -3.91 7.76 -1.59
N ALA A 80 -3.19 7.77 -2.71
CA ALA A 80 -3.83 7.65 -4.03
C ALA A 80 -4.59 6.34 -4.16
N ARG A 81 -4.01 5.21 -3.73
CA ARG A 81 -4.66 3.92 -3.86
C ARG A 81 -5.91 3.79 -3.00
N ILE A 82 -5.90 4.35 -1.79
CA ILE A 82 -7.09 4.47 -0.93
C ILE A 82 -8.17 5.28 -1.63
N SER A 83 -7.82 6.42 -2.24
CA SER A 83 -8.79 7.28 -2.94
C SER A 83 -9.45 6.54 -4.11
N GLU A 84 -8.68 5.82 -4.93
CA GLU A 84 -9.23 4.98 -6.01
C GLU A 84 -10.04 3.79 -5.46
N GLY A 85 -9.59 3.19 -4.37
CA GLY A 85 -10.32 2.14 -3.66
C GLY A 85 -11.68 2.63 -3.16
N TRP A 86 -11.74 3.85 -2.60
CA TRP A 86 -13.00 4.45 -2.19
C TRP A 86 -13.95 4.67 -3.37
N LYS A 87 -13.47 5.11 -4.54
CA LYS A 87 -14.31 5.22 -5.75
C LYS A 87 -14.89 3.85 -6.15
N LEU A 88 -14.05 2.81 -6.19
CA LEU A 88 -14.48 1.44 -6.45
C LEU A 88 -15.61 1.01 -5.49
N ILE A 89 -15.43 1.29 -4.19
CA ILE A 89 -16.44 1.00 -3.17
C ILE A 89 -17.70 1.84 -3.41
N LYS A 90 -17.60 3.16 -3.49
CA LYS A 90 -18.75 4.05 -3.65
C LYS A 90 -19.63 3.67 -4.85
N ASP A 91 -19.02 3.38 -6.00
CA ASP A 91 -19.74 3.25 -7.27
C ASP A 91 -20.38 1.86 -7.44
N ARG A 92 -19.68 0.79 -7.04
CA ARG A 92 -20.13 -0.59 -7.27
C ARG A 92 -20.60 -1.29 -6.00
N PHE A 93 -19.93 -1.01 -4.88
CA PHE A 93 -20.17 -1.74 -3.63
C PHE A 93 -21.46 -1.32 -2.95
N GLN A 94 -21.80 -0.04 -2.92
CA GLN A 94 -22.89 0.41 -2.04
C GLN A 94 -24.22 -0.29 -2.33
N ILE A 95 -24.49 -0.60 -3.60
CA ILE A 95 -25.69 -1.31 -4.03
C ILE A 95 -25.59 -2.80 -3.69
N ILE A 96 -24.49 -3.47 -4.07
CA ILE A 96 -24.29 -4.90 -3.85
C ILE A 96 -24.18 -5.22 -2.35
N PHE A 97 -23.36 -4.47 -1.63
CA PHE A 97 -23.06 -4.68 -0.22
C PHE A 97 -24.27 -4.51 0.68
N MET A 98 -25.00 -3.40 0.54
CA MET A 98 -26.13 -3.12 1.43
C MET A 98 -27.32 -4.05 1.16
N LYS A 99 -27.57 -4.41 -0.10
CA LYS A 99 -28.72 -5.25 -0.47
C LYS A 99 -28.45 -6.74 -0.26
N THR A 100 -27.25 -7.21 -0.61
CA THR A 100 -26.96 -8.66 -0.66
C THR A 100 -26.22 -9.15 0.57
N TYR A 101 -25.38 -8.30 1.16
CA TYR A 101 -24.43 -8.70 2.21
C TYR A 101 -24.63 -8.01 3.56
N GLY A 102 -25.55 -7.05 3.64
CA GLY A 102 -25.78 -6.21 4.81
C GLY A 102 -25.91 -7.01 6.10
N ASP A 103 -26.61 -8.14 6.08
CA ASP A 103 -26.84 -8.95 7.29
C ASP A 103 -25.66 -9.85 7.66
N THR A 104 -24.81 -10.22 6.69
CA THR A 104 -23.68 -11.13 6.89
C THR A 104 -22.41 -10.44 7.40
N ILE A 105 -22.37 -9.11 7.32
CA ILE A 105 -21.18 -8.33 7.62
C ILE A 105 -21.22 -7.80 9.05
N ASP A 106 -20.08 -7.91 9.72
CA ASP A 106 -19.93 -7.50 11.11
C ASP A 106 -20.13 -5.98 11.30
N GLN A 107 -20.47 -5.62 12.54
CA GLN A 107 -20.76 -4.23 12.90
C GLN A 107 -19.56 -3.31 12.72
N THR A 108 -18.33 -3.82 12.87
CA THR A 108 -17.10 -3.04 12.68
C THR A 108 -16.97 -2.55 11.25
N ALA A 109 -17.15 -3.43 10.26
CA ALA A 109 -17.12 -3.06 8.85
C ALA A 109 -18.27 -2.11 8.47
N LYS A 110 -19.46 -2.27 9.06
CA LYS A 110 -20.58 -1.32 8.87
C LYS A 110 -20.23 0.07 9.38
N ASN A 111 -19.65 0.16 10.58
CA ASN A 111 -19.24 1.42 11.19
C ASN A 111 -18.11 2.07 10.39
N ASP A 112 -17.11 1.30 9.95
CA ASP A 112 -16.02 1.80 9.11
C ASP A 112 -16.53 2.27 7.75
N LEU A 113 -17.49 1.58 7.13
CA LEU A 113 -18.13 2.03 5.88
C LEU A 113 -18.89 3.35 6.07
N ALA A 114 -19.65 3.49 7.16
CA ALA A 114 -20.36 4.72 7.47
C ALA A 114 -19.39 5.89 7.68
N TRP A 115 -18.29 5.64 8.41
CA TRP A 115 -17.24 6.63 8.61
C TRP A 115 -16.59 7.04 7.28
N LEU A 116 -16.24 6.08 6.42
CA LEU A 116 -15.61 6.35 5.11
C LEU A 116 -16.53 7.19 4.21
N LYS A 117 -17.84 6.92 4.23
CA LYS A 117 -18.83 7.75 3.50
C LYS A 117 -18.77 9.20 3.93
N THR A 118 -18.73 9.46 5.23
CA THR A 118 -18.66 10.82 5.80
C THR A 118 -17.31 11.47 5.52
N TYR A 119 -16.21 10.74 5.68
CA TYR A 119 -14.87 11.26 5.43
C TYR A 119 -14.71 11.71 3.96
N PHE A 120 -15.15 10.86 3.03
CA PHE A 120 -15.03 11.13 1.60
C PHE A 120 -16.21 11.93 1.00
N SER A 121 -17.20 12.37 1.78
CA SER A 121 -18.23 13.28 1.27
C SER A 121 -17.71 14.72 1.14
N ASN A 122 -16.66 15.08 1.88
CA ASN A 122 -16.05 16.40 1.89
C ASN A 122 -14.64 16.40 1.26
N SER A 123 -14.05 17.59 1.15
CA SER A 123 -12.59 17.71 0.96
C SER A 123 -11.88 17.04 2.14
N ASN A 124 -10.82 16.30 1.85
CA ASN A 124 -10.08 15.53 2.84
C ASN A 124 -8.62 15.38 2.43
N LEU A 125 -7.74 15.09 3.40
CA LEU A 125 -6.31 15.07 3.19
C LEU A 125 -5.88 14.01 2.17
N VAL A 126 -6.48 12.81 2.20
CA VAL A 126 -6.16 11.74 1.25
C VAL A 126 -6.41 12.16 -0.20
N ARG A 127 -7.54 12.83 -0.49
CA ARG A 127 -7.81 13.37 -1.83
C ARG A 127 -6.84 14.48 -2.20
N GLN A 128 -6.57 15.41 -1.28
CA GLN A 128 -5.63 16.50 -1.54
C GLN A 128 -4.22 15.98 -1.84
N VAL A 129 -3.74 14.98 -1.10
CA VAL A 129 -2.44 14.32 -1.38
C VAL A 129 -2.49 13.62 -2.74
N ARG A 130 -3.56 12.87 -3.04
CA ARG A 130 -3.73 12.19 -4.33
C ARG A 130 -3.69 13.16 -5.51
N ASP A 131 -4.44 14.25 -5.41
CA ASP A 131 -4.65 15.20 -6.50
C ASP A 131 -3.39 16.05 -6.75
N ASN A 132 -2.66 16.41 -5.69
CA ASN A 132 -1.56 17.36 -5.80
C ASN A 132 -0.15 16.74 -5.69
N ALA A 133 0.02 15.56 -5.08
CA ALA A 133 1.34 15.05 -4.71
C ALA A 133 1.75 13.71 -5.35
N VAL A 134 0.86 13.02 -6.08
CA VAL A 134 1.11 11.64 -6.55
C VAL A 134 1.46 11.53 -8.04
N ALA A 135 0.65 12.10 -8.92
CA ALA A 135 0.75 11.82 -10.36
C ALA A 135 1.06 13.07 -11.21
N HIS A 136 0.80 14.26 -10.69
CA HIS A 136 1.01 15.51 -11.40
C HIS A 136 2.03 16.35 -10.66
N PHE A 137 3.18 16.59 -11.29
CA PHE A 137 4.09 17.67 -10.89
C PHE A 137 3.41 18.98 -11.28
N ASP A 138 2.55 19.51 -10.42
CA ASP A 138 1.98 20.85 -10.63
C ASP A 138 3.11 21.88 -10.46
N PRO A 139 3.52 22.59 -11.55
CA PRO A 139 4.60 23.57 -11.46
C PRO A 139 4.27 24.71 -10.49
N LYS A 140 2.98 25.00 -10.25
CA LYS A 140 2.57 26.03 -9.28
C LYS A 140 2.84 25.57 -7.85
N MET A 141 2.44 24.35 -7.52
CA MET A 141 2.74 23.75 -6.21
C MET A 141 4.26 23.65 -5.99
N ALA A 142 5.01 23.19 -7.00
CA ALA A 142 6.46 23.14 -6.93
C ALA A 142 7.07 24.53 -6.70
N LEU A 143 6.60 25.56 -7.42
CA LEU A 143 7.08 26.93 -7.24
C LEU A 143 6.73 27.50 -5.85
N GLU A 144 5.56 27.19 -5.32
CA GLU A 144 5.15 27.58 -3.97
C GLU A 144 6.00 26.88 -2.91
N GLY A 145 6.23 25.57 -3.04
CA GLY A 145 7.16 24.83 -2.18
C GLY A 145 8.55 25.44 -2.22
N PHE A 146 9.04 25.80 -3.41
CA PHE A 146 10.39 26.37 -3.60
C PHE A 146 10.52 27.71 -2.88
N ARG A 147 9.51 28.59 -3.01
CA ARG A 147 9.48 29.90 -2.35
C ARG A 147 9.44 29.83 -0.82
N ARG A 148 9.07 28.67 -0.27
CA ARG A 148 8.98 28.44 1.18
C ARG A 148 10.23 27.79 1.77
N LEU A 149 11.11 27.25 0.94
CA LEU A 149 12.38 26.70 1.41
C LEU A 149 13.18 27.80 2.10
N LYS A 150 13.70 27.49 3.29
CA LYS A 150 14.56 28.43 4.01
C LYS A 150 15.91 28.50 3.32
N ALA A 151 16.57 29.66 3.35
CA ALA A 151 17.85 29.84 2.66
C ALA A 151 18.95 28.92 3.21
N GLU A 152 18.86 28.60 4.50
CA GLU A 152 19.75 27.73 5.26
C GLU A 152 19.34 26.24 5.24
N GLU A 153 18.23 25.88 4.59
CA GLU A 153 17.77 24.49 4.52
C GLU A 153 18.71 23.65 3.64
N PRO A 154 19.28 22.55 4.17
CA PRO A 154 20.22 21.74 3.41
C PRO A 154 19.50 21.01 2.27
N MET A 155 19.98 21.23 1.04
CA MET A 155 19.57 20.47 -0.15
C MET A 155 20.60 19.37 -0.39
N ILE A 156 20.17 18.12 -0.24
CA ILE A 156 21.07 16.96 -0.31
C ILE A 156 20.61 16.06 -1.45
N ASP A 157 21.49 15.80 -2.40
CA ASP A 157 21.33 14.76 -3.40
C ASP A 157 22.45 13.74 -3.24
N LEU A 158 22.07 12.47 -3.18
CA LEU A 158 22.96 11.36 -2.89
C LEU A 158 23.18 10.60 -4.18
N HIS A 159 24.38 10.73 -4.75
CA HIS A 159 24.75 10.08 -6.00
C HIS A 159 25.65 8.88 -5.74
N ALA A 160 25.25 7.73 -6.27
CA ALA A 160 26.12 6.57 -6.35
C ALA A 160 26.69 6.43 -7.75
N ARG A 161 27.82 5.72 -7.87
CA ARG A 161 28.42 5.39 -9.17
C ARG A 161 27.53 4.40 -9.93
N GLU A 162 26.88 3.51 -9.21
CA GLU A 162 25.96 2.53 -9.73
C GLU A 162 24.54 3.10 -9.87
N GLU A 163 23.92 2.87 -11.03
CA GLU A 163 22.52 3.21 -11.26
C GLU A 163 21.60 2.53 -10.25
N GLY A 164 20.51 3.20 -9.86
CA GLY A 164 19.54 2.71 -8.87
C GLY A 164 19.87 3.05 -7.41
N ASN A 165 21.07 3.56 -7.14
CA ASN A 165 21.51 4.01 -5.81
C ASN A 165 21.61 5.55 -5.70
N THR A 166 20.95 6.28 -6.60
CA THR A 166 20.90 7.75 -6.56
C THR A 166 19.55 8.20 -5.98
N ILE A 167 19.59 9.10 -5.01
CA ILE A 167 18.41 9.66 -4.33
C ILE A 167 18.49 11.18 -4.36
N PHE A 168 17.44 11.82 -4.88
CA PHE A 168 17.33 13.27 -4.94
C PHE A 168 16.47 13.77 -3.77
N PHE A 169 17.05 13.83 -2.56
CA PHE A 169 16.29 14.26 -1.38
C PHE A 169 15.90 15.74 -1.48
N SER A 170 16.66 16.57 -2.20
CA SER A 170 16.28 17.97 -2.47
C SER A 170 14.91 18.10 -3.17
N ALA A 171 14.60 17.21 -4.11
CA ALA A 171 13.30 17.18 -4.79
C ALA A 171 12.18 16.77 -3.84
N GLU A 172 12.47 15.89 -2.88
CA GLU A 172 11.52 15.51 -1.84
C GLU A 172 11.33 16.61 -0.79
N SER A 173 12.36 17.39 -0.44
CA SER A 173 12.22 18.58 0.41
C SER A 173 11.25 19.58 -0.19
N LEU A 174 11.28 19.76 -1.51
CA LEU A 174 10.32 20.61 -2.23
C LEU A 174 8.88 20.13 -2.07
N MET A 175 8.65 18.82 -2.24
CA MET A 175 7.34 18.20 -2.08
C MET A 175 6.87 18.29 -0.63
N LEU A 176 7.76 18.04 0.33
CA LEU A 176 7.49 18.14 1.74
C LEU A 176 7.09 19.56 2.16
N SER A 177 7.79 20.57 1.63
CA SER A 177 7.45 21.98 1.81
C SER A 177 6.01 22.30 1.36
N SER A 178 5.63 21.73 0.22
CA SER A 178 4.27 21.90 -0.31
C SER A 178 3.21 21.17 0.52
N LEU A 179 3.55 19.99 1.07
CA LEU A 179 2.64 19.18 1.89
C LEU A 179 2.35 19.80 3.27
N HIS A 180 3.32 20.43 3.93
CA HIS A 180 3.05 21.04 5.24
C HIS A 180 2.05 22.20 5.13
N HIS A 181 2.11 22.96 4.03
CA HIS A 181 1.16 24.02 3.76
C HIS A 181 -0.28 23.48 3.60
N MET A 182 -0.43 22.37 2.87
CA MET A 182 -1.71 21.67 2.71
C MET A 182 -2.30 21.21 4.06
N VAL A 183 -1.43 20.78 4.97
CA VAL A 183 -1.83 20.30 6.31
C VAL A 183 -2.05 21.46 7.30
N GLY A 184 -1.60 22.67 6.96
CA GLY A 184 -1.72 23.87 7.78
C GLY A 184 -0.75 23.91 8.95
N THR A 185 0.47 23.38 8.76
CA THR A 185 1.57 23.47 9.74
C THR A 185 2.83 23.97 9.05
N ASP A 186 3.66 24.72 9.78
CA ASP A 186 4.98 25.17 9.33
C ASP A 186 6.08 24.16 9.66
N GLU A 187 5.75 23.08 10.37
CA GLU A 187 6.68 22.03 10.80
C GLU A 187 6.60 20.79 9.88
N PRO A 188 7.63 20.51 9.06
CA PRO A 188 7.61 19.42 8.09
C PRO A 188 7.35 18.03 8.71
N LEU A 189 7.92 17.77 9.89
CA LEU A 189 7.74 16.50 10.58
C LEU A 189 6.31 16.32 11.11
N GLU A 190 5.68 17.41 11.56
CA GLU A 190 4.27 17.38 11.99
C GLU A 190 3.37 17.04 10.79
N ALA A 191 3.60 17.67 9.64
CA ALA A 191 2.84 17.39 8.42
C ALA A 191 2.92 15.93 8.00
N LEU A 192 4.13 15.36 7.98
CA LEU A 192 4.35 13.95 7.66
C LEU A 192 3.66 13.01 8.65
N ASN A 193 3.71 13.33 9.95
CA ASN A 193 3.03 12.53 10.97
C ASN A 193 1.52 12.57 10.80
N ARG A 194 0.92 13.76 10.58
CA ARG A 194 -0.51 13.90 10.34
C ARG A 194 -0.97 13.16 9.09
N ILE A 195 -0.26 13.32 7.96
CA ILE A 195 -0.56 12.59 6.72
C ILE A 195 -0.42 11.08 6.96
N GLY A 196 0.67 10.64 7.60
CA GLY A 196 0.94 9.23 7.85
C GLY A 196 -0.12 8.58 8.73
N GLU A 197 -0.48 9.21 9.85
CA GLU A 197 -1.53 8.73 10.76
C GLU A 197 -2.88 8.63 10.08
N GLU A 198 -3.28 9.67 9.36
CA GLU A 198 -4.57 9.71 8.65
C GLU A 198 -4.63 8.65 7.55
N VAL A 199 -3.59 8.53 6.72
CA VAL A 199 -3.49 7.51 5.67
C VAL A 199 -3.53 6.10 6.27
N ILE A 200 -2.82 5.84 7.37
CA ILE A 200 -2.82 4.53 8.04
C ILE A 200 -4.20 4.20 8.62
N ASP A 201 -4.86 5.14 9.29
CA ASP A 201 -6.19 4.92 9.86
C ASP A 201 -7.22 4.61 8.77
N ILE A 202 -7.21 5.38 7.67
CA ILE A 202 -8.13 5.16 6.55
C ILE A 202 -7.82 3.83 5.85
N THR A 203 -6.54 3.47 5.71
CA THR A 203 -6.11 2.17 5.19
C THR A 203 -6.72 1.03 5.99
N ARG A 204 -6.68 1.12 7.33
CA ARG A 204 -7.27 0.12 8.23
C ARG A 204 -8.77 0.00 8.02
N LYS A 205 -9.49 1.13 7.98
CA LYS A 205 -10.96 1.18 7.80
C LYS A 205 -11.38 0.62 6.44
N LEU A 206 -10.74 1.08 5.36
CA LEU A 206 -11.01 0.59 4.01
C LEU A 206 -10.71 -0.90 3.90
N GLY A 207 -9.57 -1.34 4.44
CA GLY A 207 -9.20 -2.76 4.50
C GLY A 207 -10.19 -3.61 5.28
N ASN A 208 -10.75 -3.10 6.38
CA ASN A 208 -11.81 -3.82 7.12
C ASN A 208 -13.05 -4.03 6.26
N VAL A 209 -13.53 -2.99 5.58
CA VAL A 209 -14.68 -3.06 4.68
C VAL A 209 -14.45 -4.06 3.55
N VAL A 210 -13.29 -3.98 2.89
CA VAL A 210 -12.93 -4.88 1.78
C VAL A 210 -12.82 -6.33 2.27
N ARG A 211 -12.11 -6.59 3.37
CA ARG A 211 -11.96 -7.94 3.93
C ARG A 211 -13.31 -8.54 4.35
N ALA A 212 -14.18 -7.75 4.97
CA ALA A 212 -15.50 -8.21 5.38
C ALA A 212 -16.35 -8.64 4.18
N TYR A 213 -16.31 -7.87 3.09
CA TYR A 213 -16.95 -8.26 1.84
C TYR A 213 -16.32 -9.51 1.21
N LEU A 214 -14.99 -9.58 1.08
CA LEU A 214 -14.31 -10.74 0.51
C LEU A 214 -14.65 -12.02 1.28
N LYS A 215 -14.72 -11.93 2.61
CA LYS A 215 -15.17 -13.01 3.48
C LYS A 215 -16.63 -13.40 3.19
N ALA A 216 -17.54 -12.42 3.18
CA ALA A 216 -18.96 -12.69 2.95
C ALA A 216 -19.23 -13.28 1.56
N PHE A 217 -18.56 -12.76 0.52
CA PHE A 217 -18.60 -13.31 -0.83
C PHE A 217 -18.12 -14.77 -0.86
N SER A 218 -16.98 -15.04 -0.22
CA SER A 218 -16.43 -16.40 -0.19
C SER A 218 -17.35 -17.37 0.56
N GLN A 219 -17.98 -16.92 1.64
CA GLN A 219 -18.98 -17.71 2.38
C GLN A 219 -20.25 -17.98 1.56
N ARG A 220 -20.67 -17.03 0.73
CA ARG A 220 -21.88 -17.17 -0.08
C ARG A 220 -21.66 -18.06 -1.30
N HIS A 221 -20.57 -17.85 -2.02
CA HIS A 221 -20.37 -18.42 -3.36
C HIS A 221 -19.29 -19.50 -3.42
N LEU A 222 -18.39 -19.54 -2.45
CA LEU A 222 -17.25 -20.45 -2.41
C LEU A 222 -17.28 -21.35 -1.15
N ALA A 223 -18.42 -21.50 -0.49
CA ALA A 223 -18.58 -22.24 0.77
C ALA A 223 -17.99 -23.64 0.73
N ARG A 224 -18.24 -24.41 -0.35
CA ARG A 224 -17.69 -25.75 -0.56
C ARG A 224 -16.15 -25.79 -0.56
N HIS A 225 -15.51 -24.68 -0.91
CA HIS A 225 -14.05 -24.53 -0.90
C HIS A 225 -13.55 -24.04 0.48
N LEU A 226 -14.43 -23.44 1.29
CA LEU A 226 -14.13 -23.07 2.68
C LEU A 226 -14.09 -24.28 3.61
N GLU A 227 -14.87 -25.34 3.34
CA GLU A 227 -14.81 -26.59 4.12
C GLU A 227 -13.40 -27.20 4.11
N GLY A 228 -12.64 -26.96 3.04
CA GLY A 228 -11.23 -27.33 2.92
C GLY A 228 -10.21 -26.35 3.55
N LEU A 229 -10.61 -25.13 3.93
CA LEU A 229 -9.68 -24.15 4.55
C LEU A 229 -9.10 -24.66 5.87
N GLY A 230 -9.78 -25.56 6.58
CA GLY A 230 -9.26 -26.21 7.78
C GLY A 230 -8.33 -27.41 7.50
N ALA A 231 -8.35 -27.96 6.27
CA ALA A 231 -7.64 -29.19 5.92
C ALA A 231 -6.18 -28.94 5.51
N GLU A 232 -5.88 -27.78 4.89
CA GLU A 232 -4.54 -27.46 4.39
C GLU A 232 -3.98 -26.20 5.09
N LYS A 233 -3.66 -26.32 6.39
CA LYS A 233 -2.91 -25.27 7.11
C LYS A 233 -1.46 -25.29 6.62
N ILE A 234 -1.02 -24.24 5.94
CA ILE A 234 0.40 -24.10 5.55
C ILE A 234 1.10 -23.25 6.61
N LEU A 235 2.14 -23.82 7.21
CA LEU A 235 3.03 -23.11 8.13
C LEU A 235 4.22 -22.59 7.33
N ILE A 236 4.41 -21.27 7.36
CA ILE A 236 5.61 -20.64 6.82
C ILE A 236 6.49 -20.26 8.01
N GLU A 237 7.59 -20.98 8.14
CA GLU A 237 8.58 -20.76 9.20
C GLU A 237 9.64 -19.73 8.79
N GLY A 238 10.38 -19.22 9.77
CA GLY A 238 11.51 -18.33 9.52
C GLY A 238 11.14 -16.94 8.99
N GLN A 239 9.85 -16.56 8.99
CA GLN A 239 9.45 -15.27 8.44
C GLN A 239 9.86 -14.13 9.37
N PRO A 240 10.53 -13.08 8.88
CA PRO A 240 10.90 -11.97 9.73
C PRO A 240 9.64 -11.28 10.26
N LYS A 241 9.69 -10.80 11.49
CA LYS A 241 8.63 -9.96 12.03
C LYS A 241 8.55 -8.68 11.19
N LEU A 242 7.34 -8.18 10.95
CA LEU A 242 7.16 -6.95 10.16
C LEU A 242 7.93 -5.77 10.78
N SER A 243 8.08 -5.75 12.10
CA SER A 243 8.84 -4.75 12.86
C SER A 243 10.36 -4.89 12.79
N THR A 244 10.87 -5.99 12.22
CA THR A 244 12.32 -6.26 12.12
C THR A 244 12.81 -6.31 10.67
N PHE A 245 11.88 -6.36 9.71
CA PHE A 245 12.20 -6.38 8.29
C PHE A 245 12.34 -4.95 7.76
N THR A 246 13.48 -4.63 7.16
CA THR A 246 13.72 -3.41 6.39
C THR A 246 13.97 -3.75 4.93
N ALA A 247 13.49 -2.92 4.02
CA ALA A 247 13.85 -3.00 2.61
C ALA A 247 15.05 -2.06 2.37
N PRO A 248 16.27 -2.59 2.11
CA PRO A 248 17.43 -1.74 1.88
C PRO A 248 17.23 -0.94 0.60
N ILE A 249 17.44 0.38 0.70
CA ILE A 249 17.25 1.30 -0.43
C ILE A 249 18.50 1.32 -1.31
N TYR A 250 19.68 1.33 -0.69
CA TYR A 250 20.93 1.16 -1.40
C TYR A 250 21.26 -0.33 -1.52
N LEU A 251 21.56 -0.76 -2.74
CA LEU A 251 21.82 -2.16 -3.07
C LEU A 251 23.21 -2.31 -3.71
N ALA A 252 23.97 -3.31 -3.28
CA ALA A 252 25.19 -3.68 -3.99
C ALA A 252 24.80 -4.33 -5.33
N VAL A 253 25.10 -3.67 -6.45
CA VAL A 253 24.81 -4.21 -7.78
C VAL A 253 25.89 -5.23 -8.17
N PRO A 254 25.54 -6.49 -8.48
CA PRO A 254 26.52 -7.46 -8.94
C PRO A 254 27.15 -7.02 -10.27
N ARG A 255 28.49 -7.04 -10.39
CA ARG A 255 29.22 -6.62 -11.60
C ARG A 255 28.95 -7.46 -12.86
N SER A 256 28.12 -8.51 -12.79
CA SER A 256 27.85 -9.38 -13.93
C SER A 256 26.78 -8.78 -14.86
N SER A 257 27.08 -8.71 -16.16
CA SER A 257 26.18 -8.27 -17.24
C SER A 257 24.89 -9.11 -17.41
N GLY A 258 24.73 -10.18 -16.63
CA GLY A 258 23.55 -11.06 -16.63
C GLY A 258 22.48 -10.72 -15.59
N PHE A 259 22.62 -9.69 -14.76
CA PHE A 259 21.65 -9.39 -13.70
C PHE A 259 20.27 -9.00 -14.27
N ALA A 260 20.22 -8.07 -15.23
CA ALA A 260 18.98 -7.65 -15.88
C ALA A 260 18.31 -8.80 -16.65
N ARG A 261 19.09 -9.67 -17.32
CA ARG A 261 18.52 -10.89 -17.95
C ARG A 261 17.89 -11.79 -16.90
N ARG A 262 18.56 -12.03 -15.76
CA ARG A 262 18.06 -12.90 -14.69
C ARG A 262 16.79 -12.39 -14.02
N LEU A 263 16.64 -11.07 -13.84
CA LEU A 263 15.43 -10.48 -13.26
C LEU A 263 14.16 -10.81 -14.06
N PHE A 264 14.27 -10.96 -15.38
CA PHE A 264 13.14 -11.24 -16.26
C PHE A 264 13.18 -12.61 -16.94
N SER A 265 14.27 -13.37 -16.83
CA SER A 265 14.42 -14.73 -17.39
C SER A 265 14.12 -15.84 -16.39
N GLY A 266 13.99 -15.52 -15.10
CA GLY A 266 13.66 -16.48 -14.03
C GLY A 266 12.17 -16.77 -13.86
N THR A 267 11.30 -16.02 -14.54
CA THR A 267 9.90 -16.41 -14.69
C THR A 267 9.84 -17.59 -15.64
N SER A 268 9.80 -18.81 -15.10
CA SER A 268 9.54 -20.00 -15.89
C SER A 268 8.38 -19.72 -16.87
N PRO A 269 8.48 -20.08 -18.16
CA PRO A 269 7.35 -20.02 -19.08
C PRO A 269 6.10 -20.71 -18.51
N SER A 270 6.25 -21.69 -17.59
CA SER A 270 5.11 -22.31 -16.90
C SER A 270 4.33 -21.38 -15.96
N ALA A 271 4.93 -20.27 -15.48
CA ALA A 271 4.23 -19.24 -14.73
C ALA A 271 3.49 -18.24 -15.63
N ILE A 272 3.85 -18.15 -16.91
CA ILE A 272 3.26 -17.23 -17.91
C ILE A 272 2.30 -17.96 -18.87
N ASN A 273 2.40 -19.29 -19.00
CA ASN A 273 1.54 -20.16 -19.83
C ASN A 273 0.07 -20.26 -19.37
N TRP A 274 -0.37 -19.49 -18.37
CA TRP A 274 -1.78 -19.37 -18.00
C TRP A 274 -2.62 -18.59 -19.02
N PHE A 275 -1.98 -17.89 -19.97
CA PHE A 275 -2.65 -17.06 -20.98
C PHE A 275 -2.61 -17.60 -22.42
N SER A 276 -2.12 -18.82 -22.65
CA SER A 276 -2.12 -19.44 -23.98
C SER A 276 -3.04 -20.66 -24.03
N LYS A 277 -4.34 -20.42 -24.19
CA LYS A 277 -5.29 -21.26 -24.93
C LYS A 277 -6.33 -20.38 -25.61
#